data_AF-A0A0S8IT11-F1
#
_entry.id   AF-A0A0S8IT11-F1
#
_cell.length_a   1.000
_cell.length_b   1.000
_cell.length_c   1.000
_cell.angle_alpha   90.00
_cell.angle_beta   90.00
_cell.angle_gamma   90.00
#
_symmetry.space_group_name_H-M   'P 1'
#
loop_
_entity.id
_entity.type
_entity.pdbx_description
1 polymer ?
#
loop_
_entity_poly.entity_id
_entity_poly.type
_entity_poly.pdbx_seq_one_letter_code
_entity_poly.pdbx_strand_id
1 'polypeptide(L)'
;MEDFMTEDFEGIKEYLTITVRNKNMAFSRMNQNFTWAFAIITAILVVIIRTENFEENLFTWFLLNLSLLFWSIFFIRSCKEYTNQMRFVGLEKNCISHIFNIKIKDDVIEKSSLQKKIKEYHIDWYSPLKRQKIVWKVLWRHGFLGLLIAILVVWSYVARFLDYCDIFVWIILLLIGGSVFYLLQSLFSETYFKCRVVEESIEGLE
;
A
#
# COMPACT_ATOMS: atom_id res chain seq x y z
N MET A 1 26.92 35.76 9.36
CA MET A 1 25.71 35.11 9.91
C MET A 1 24.60 35.02 8.86
N GLU A 2 24.56 35.91 7.87
CA GLU A 2 23.69 35.78 6.68
C GLU A 2 24.09 34.60 5.77
N ASP A 3 25.39 34.35 5.53
CA ASP A 3 25.85 33.24 4.67
C ASP A 3 25.43 31.83 5.16
N PHE A 4 25.34 31.62 6.48
CA PHE A 4 24.94 30.33 7.06
C PHE A 4 23.43 30.08 6.93
N MET A 5 22.62 31.15 6.85
CA MET A 5 21.16 31.05 6.67
C MET A 5 20.79 30.78 5.20
N THR A 6 21.61 31.24 4.25
CA THR A 6 21.41 30.99 2.81
C THR A 6 21.79 29.56 2.40
N GLU A 7 22.88 28.98 2.91
CA GLU A 7 23.25 27.58 2.63
C GLU A 7 22.23 26.57 3.18
N ASP A 8 21.76 26.78 4.42
CA ASP A 8 20.68 25.98 5.02
C ASP A 8 19.38 26.07 4.19
N PHE A 9 19.06 27.25 3.66
CA PHE A 9 17.82 27.49 2.91
C PHE A 9 17.84 26.85 1.52
N GLU A 10 18.96 26.98 0.79
CA GLU A 10 19.13 26.32 -0.51
C GLU A 10 19.13 24.80 -0.38
N GLY A 11 19.81 24.26 0.63
CA GLY A 11 19.81 22.82 0.91
C GLY A 11 18.41 22.26 1.20
N ILE A 12 17.59 22.97 1.99
CA ILE A 12 16.20 22.55 2.27
C ILE A 12 15.33 22.65 1.02
N LYS A 13 15.54 23.65 0.15
CA LYS A 13 14.79 23.80 -1.12
C LYS A 13 15.12 22.68 -2.12
N GLU A 14 16.39 22.30 -2.22
CA GLU A 14 16.81 21.14 -3.02
C GLU A 14 16.19 19.85 -2.46
N TYR A 15 16.28 19.65 -1.15
CA TYR A 15 15.69 18.49 -0.48
C TYR A 15 14.17 18.41 -0.66
N LEU A 16 13.46 19.54 -0.61
CA LEU A 16 12.04 19.64 -0.91
C LEU A 16 11.74 19.14 -2.33
N THR A 17 12.53 19.56 -3.31
CA THR A 17 12.38 19.14 -4.72
C THR A 17 12.54 17.63 -4.87
N ILE A 18 13.55 17.05 -4.22
CA ILE A 18 13.77 15.59 -4.18
C ILE A 18 12.58 14.88 -3.52
N THR A 19 12.08 15.42 -2.41
CA THR A 19 10.96 14.87 -1.64
C THR A 19 9.67 14.86 -2.47
N VAL A 20 9.34 15.97 -3.15
CA VAL A 20 8.18 16.08 -4.05
C VAL A 20 8.28 15.07 -5.19
N ARG A 21 9.46 14.94 -5.80
CA ARG A 21 9.70 13.94 -6.86
C ARG A 21 9.45 12.53 -6.34
N ASN A 22 10.00 12.17 -5.18
CA ASN A 22 9.85 10.85 -4.58
C ASN A 22 8.40 10.55 -4.18
N LYS A 23 7.66 11.54 -3.65
CA LYS A 23 6.21 11.45 -3.40
C LYS A 23 5.45 11.07 -4.68
N ASN A 24 5.70 11.79 -5.77
CA ASN A 24 5.02 11.57 -7.05
C ASN A 24 5.37 10.21 -7.66
N MET A 25 6.63 9.77 -7.53
CA MET A 25 7.04 8.42 -7.96
C MET A 25 6.32 7.32 -7.15
N ALA A 26 6.20 7.46 -5.84
CA ALA A 26 5.49 6.50 -5.00
C ALA A 26 3.99 6.42 -5.38
N PHE A 27 3.35 7.57 -5.59
CA PHE A 27 1.96 7.63 -6.07
C PHE A 27 1.80 6.97 -7.45
N SER A 28 2.70 7.25 -8.38
CA SER A 28 2.69 6.63 -9.71
C SER A 28 2.83 5.11 -9.66
N ARG A 29 3.78 4.60 -8.86
CA ARG A 29 3.96 3.15 -8.64
C ARG A 29 2.74 2.50 -8.00
N MET A 30 2.09 3.17 -7.06
CA MET A 30 0.84 2.69 -6.48
C MET A 30 -0.26 2.54 -7.53
N ASN A 31 -0.46 3.55 -8.40
CA ASN A 31 -1.45 3.47 -9.49
C ASN A 31 -1.09 2.39 -10.52
N GLN A 32 0.20 2.23 -10.84
CA GLN A 32 0.65 1.14 -11.70
C GLN A 32 0.35 -0.23 -11.08
N ASN A 33 0.61 -0.42 -9.78
CA ASN A 33 0.28 -1.66 -9.08
C ASN A 33 -1.23 -1.97 -9.13
N PHE A 34 -2.09 -0.97 -8.91
CA PHE A 34 -3.54 -1.14 -9.03
C PHE A 34 -3.96 -1.49 -10.46
N THR A 35 -3.41 -0.80 -11.47
CA THR A 35 -3.70 -1.04 -12.88
C THR A 35 -3.31 -2.46 -13.30
N TRP A 36 -2.13 -2.93 -12.87
CA TRP A 36 -1.70 -4.31 -13.11
C TRP A 36 -2.57 -5.33 -12.38
N ALA A 37 -2.96 -5.06 -11.13
CA ALA A 37 -3.88 -5.92 -10.40
C ALA A 37 -5.21 -6.04 -11.15
N PHE A 38 -5.79 -4.91 -11.56
CA PHE A 38 -7.03 -4.86 -12.32
C PHE A 38 -6.89 -5.65 -13.63
N ALA A 39 -5.88 -5.37 -14.45
CA ALA A 39 -5.68 -6.03 -15.73
C ALA A 39 -5.52 -7.56 -15.60
N ILE A 40 -4.68 -8.03 -14.67
CA ILE A 40 -4.42 -9.45 -14.46
C ILE A 40 -5.67 -10.16 -13.92
N ILE A 41 -6.33 -9.59 -12.91
CA ILE A 41 -7.51 -10.20 -12.29
C ILE A 41 -8.66 -10.25 -13.30
N THR A 42 -8.90 -9.16 -14.04
CA THR A 42 -9.93 -9.12 -15.09
C THR A 42 -9.63 -10.15 -16.18
N ALA A 43 -8.39 -10.29 -16.63
CA ALA A 43 -8.02 -11.30 -17.61
C ALA A 43 -8.31 -12.72 -17.12
N ILE A 44 -7.96 -13.03 -15.86
CA ILE A 44 -8.26 -14.33 -15.24
C ILE A 44 -9.77 -14.57 -15.19
N LEU A 45 -10.56 -13.58 -14.73
CA LEU A 45 -12.02 -13.71 -14.64
C LEU A 45 -12.66 -13.91 -16.02
N VAL A 46 -12.17 -13.23 -17.05
CA VAL A 46 -12.63 -13.42 -18.44
C VAL A 46 -12.36 -14.84 -18.94
N VAL A 47 -11.18 -15.39 -18.65
CA VAL A 47 -10.84 -16.78 -18.99
C VAL A 47 -11.78 -17.77 -18.29
N ILE A 48 -12.05 -17.54 -17.00
CA ILE A 48 -12.98 -18.37 -16.22
C ILE A 48 -14.39 -18.35 -16.83
N ILE A 49 -14.95 -17.17 -17.07
CA ILE A 49 -16.32 -17.02 -17.57
C ILE A 49 -16.48 -17.60 -18.99
N ARG A 50 -15.40 -17.61 -19.79
CA ARG A 50 -15.41 -18.22 -21.14
C ARG A 50 -15.21 -19.73 -21.14
N THR A 51 -14.84 -20.32 -20.01
CA THR A 51 -14.64 -21.77 -19.92
C THR A 51 -16.00 -22.46 -19.80
N GLU A 52 -16.28 -23.44 -20.66
CA GLU A 52 -17.50 -24.25 -20.54
C GLU A 52 -17.49 -25.03 -19.23
N ASN A 53 -18.64 -25.11 -18.56
CA ASN A 53 -18.81 -25.75 -17.25
C ASN A 53 -17.77 -25.29 -16.21
N PHE A 54 -17.46 -23.99 -16.19
CA PHE A 54 -16.41 -23.45 -15.32
C PHE A 54 -16.65 -23.70 -13.83
N GLU A 55 -17.89 -23.92 -13.42
CA GLU A 55 -18.30 -24.13 -12.03
C GLU A 55 -17.83 -25.47 -11.44
N GLU A 56 -17.72 -26.53 -12.25
CA GLU A 56 -17.24 -27.85 -11.81
C GLU A 56 -15.74 -28.06 -12.11
N ASN A 57 -15.12 -27.15 -12.85
CA ASN A 57 -13.77 -27.33 -13.35
C ASN A 57 -12.69 -26.96 -12.31
N LEU A 58 -11.86 -27.94 -11.93
CA LEU A 58 -10.71 -27.73 -11.02
C LEU A 58 -9.73 -26.66 -11.52
N PHE A 59 -9.59 -26.48 -12.84
CA PHE A 59 -8.76 -25.42 -13.41
C PHE A 59 -9.30 -24.03 -13.06
N THR A 60 -10.62 -23.84 -13.11
CA THR A 60 -11.28 -22.60 -12.67
C THR A 60 -11.02 -22.34 -11.20
N TRP A 61 -11.13 -23.38 -10.36
CA TRP A 61 -10.83 -23.28 -8.93
C TRP A 61 -9.39 -22.85 -8.67
N PHE A 62 -8.43 -23.44 -9.39
CA PHE A 62 -7.04 -23.05 -9.34
C PHE A 62 -6.84 -21.58 -9.74
N LEU A 63 -7.42 -21.15 -10.86
CA LEU A 63 -7.32 -19.77 -11.35
C LEU A 63 -7.94 -18.75 -10.38
N LEU A 64 -9.06 -19.08 -9.75
CA LEU A 64 -9.69 -18.20 -8.76
C LEU A 64 -8.80 -18.02 -7.52
N ASN A 65 -8.24 -19.11 -7.00
CA ASN A 65 -7.28 -19.01 -5.90
C ASN A 65 -6.03 -18.23 -6.32
N LEU A 66 -5.53 -18.45 -7.54
CA LEU A 66 -4.40 -17.70 -8.09
C LEU A 66 -4.71 -16.20 -8.21
N SER A 67 -5.96 -15.83 -8.52
CA SER A 67 -6.39 -14.42 -8.55
C SER A 67 -6.35 -13.76 -7.17
N LEU A 68 -6.69 -14.49 -6.09
CA LEU A 68 -6.55 -14.02 -4.71
C LEU A 68 -5.08 -13.82 -4.33
N LEU A 69 -4.19 -14.69 -4.81
CA LEU A 69 -2.75 -14.55 -4.61
C LEU A 69 -2.22 -13.28 -5.28
N PHE A 70 -2.55 -13.07 -6.56
CA PHE A 70 -2.16 -11.86 -7.28
C PHE A 70 -2.72 -10.59 -6.63
N TRP A 71 -4.01 -10.60 -6.26
CA TRP A 71 -4.63 -9.52 -5.52
C TRP A 71 -3.83 -9.18 -4.26
N SER A 72 -3.47 -10.19 -3.45
CA SER A 72 -2.69 -10.02 -2.22
C SER A 72 -1.31 -9.42 -2.49
N ILE A 73 -0.61 -9.88 -3.51
CA ILE A 73 0.71 -9.36 -3.91
C ILE A 73 0.62 -7.88 -4.27
N PHE A 74 -0.31 -7.50 -5.16
CA PHE A 74 -0.46 -6.11 -5.59
C PHE A 74 -0.99 -5.21 -4.48
N PHE A 75 -1.86 -5.73 -3.61
CA PHE A 75 -2.36 -5.01 -2.44
C PHE A 75 -1.22 -4.65 -1.48
N ILE A 76 -0.34 -5.61 -1.15
CA ILE A 76 0.80 -5.37 -0.26
C ILE A 76 1.79 -4.39 -0.88
N ARG A 77 2.08 -4.54 -2.18
CA ARG A 77 2.92 -3.57 -2.92
C ARG A 77 2.32 -2.17 -2.86
N SER A 78 1.02 -2.04 -3.05
CA SER A 78 0.32 -0.76 -2.97
C SER A 78 0.36 -0.16 -1.56
N CYS A 79 0.22 -0.98 -0.50
CA CYS A 79 0.41 -0.52 0.88
C CYS A 79 1.83 0.01 1.13
N LYS A 80 2.86 -0.63 0.56
CA LYS A 80 4.25 -0.17 0.68
C LYS A 80 4.46 1.17 -0.02
N GLU A 81 3.94 1.31 -1.24
CA GLU A 81 4.03 2.56 -1.99
C GLU A 81 3.23 3.69 -1.32
N TYR A 82 2.04 3.40 -0.78
CA TYR A 82 1.26 4.38 -0.01
C TYR A 82 2.01 4.84 1.25
N THR A 83 2.70 3.92 1.92
CA THR A 83 3.55 4.26 3.07
C THR A 83 4.66 5.23 2.67
N ASN A 84 5.36 4.94 1.56
CA ASN A 84 6.39 5.83 1.02
C ASN A 84 5.81 7.19 0.64
N GLN A 85 4.64 7.22 0.00
CA GLN A 85 3.95 8.46 -0.34
C GLN A 85 3.68 9.29 0.92
N MET A 86 3.13 8.69 1.99
CA MET A 86 2.82 9.40 3.22
C MET A 86 4.07 9.91 3.95
N ARG A 87 5.19 9.16 3.90
CA ARG A 87 6.50 9.62 4.41
C ARG A 87 6.96 10.89 3.71
N PHE A 88 6.95 10.89 2.38
CA PHE A 88 7.38 12.06 1.61
C PHE A 88 6.40 13.24 1.73
N VAL A 89 5.09 12.99 1.87
CA VAL A 89 4.10 14.04 2.20
C VAL A 89 4.40 14.67 3.57
N GLY A 90 4.71 13.86 4.57
CA GLY A 90 5.11 14.35 5.89
C GLY A 90 6.37 15.22 5.82
N LEU A 91 7.40 14.76 5.10
CA LEU A 91 8.64 15.50 4.90
C LEU A 91 8.43 16.81 4.13
N GLU A 92 7.63 16.79 3.05
CA GLU A 92 7.28 17.97 2.27
C GLU A 92 6.64 19.05 3.14
N LYS A 93 5.65 18.68 3.97
CA LYS A 93 5.00 19.62 4.90
C LYS A 93 5.99 20.24 5.87
N ASN A 94 6.89 19.44 6.45
CA ASN A 94 7.91 19.93 7.38
C ASN A 94 8.93 20.86 6.68
N CYS A 95 9.33 20.54 5.45
CA CYS A 95 10.22 21.41 4.67
C CYS A 95 9.55 22.75 4.32
N ILE A 96 8.29 22.73 3.87
CA ILE A 96 7.52 23.94 3.57
C ILE A 96 7.34 24.78 4.84
N SER A 97 6.95 24.15 5.96
CA SER A 97 6.82 24.81 7.25
C SER A 97 8.11 25.50 7.68
N HIS A 98 9.26 24.84 7.49
CA HIS A 98 10.57 25.41 7.79
C HIS A 98 10.99 26.55 6.85
N ILE A 99 10.70 26.44 5.54
CA ILE A 99 11.01 27.48 4.54
C ILE A 99 10.19 28.76 4.80
N PHE A 100 8.90 28.60 5.11
CA PHE A 100 7.97 29.72 5.25
C PHE A 100 7.73 30.14 6.72
N ASN A 101 8.43 29.53 7.69
CA ASN A 101 8.19 29.72 9.13
C ASN A 101 6.71 29.54 9.54
N ILE A 102 5.99 28.64 8.87
CA ILE A 102 4.57 28.37 9.15
C ILE A 102 4.48 27.38 10.30
N LYS A 103 3.80 27.73 11.40
CA LYS A 103 3.50 26.78 12.48
C LYS A 103 2.57 25.68 11.99
N ILE A 104 3.05 24.44 11.96
CA ILE A 104 2.17 23.27 11.92
C ILE A 104 1.62 23.11 13.34
N LYS A 105 0.29 22.98 13.46
CA LYS A 105 -0.45 22.94 14.72
C LYS A 105 0.24 22.03 15.76
N ASP A 106 0.40 22.54 16.98
CA ASP A 106 0.93 21.91 18.20
C ASP A 106 2.42 21.49 18.28
N ASP A 107 3.24 21.64 17.24
CA ASP A 107 4.70 21.48 17.34
C ASP A 107 5.40 22.84 17.16
N VAL A 108 6.01 23.35 18.24
CA VAL A 108 6.85 24.55 18.18
C VAL A 108 8.06 24.23 17.31
N ILE A 109 8.25 25.03 16.26
CA ILE A 109 9.32 24.92 15.27
C ILE A 109 10.67 25.11 15.98
N GLU A 110 11.32 24.02 16.38
CA GLU A 110 12.77 24.00 16.55
C GLU A 110 13.42 23.45 15.28
N LYS A 111 14.54 24.03 14.83
CA LYS A 111 15.39 23.45 13.75
C LYS A 111 15.75 21.97 14.00
N SER A 112 15.83 21.58 15.27
CA SER A 112 16.01 20.18 15.73
C SER A 112 14.89 19.25 15.25
N SER A 113 13.70 19.78 14.96
CA SER A 113 12.53 19.03 14.51
C SER A 113 12.67 18.52 13.07
N LEU A 114 13.17 19.31 12.11
CA LEU A 114 13.26 18.89 10.71
C LEU A 114 14.30 17.78 10.53
N GLN A 115 15.49 17.93 11.12
CA GLN A 115 16.53 16.89 11.07
C GLN A 115 16.04 15.58 11.72
N LYS A 116 15.31 15.68 12.83
CA LYS A 116 14.69 14.52 13.49
C LYS A 116 13.66 13.85 12.58
N LYS A 117 12.79 14.61 11.90
CA LYS A 117 11.82 14.08 10.94
C LYS A 117 12.48 13.47 9.70
N ILE A 118 13.57 14.07 9.20
CA ILE A 118 14.37 13.50 8.11
C ILE A 118 14.96 12.16 8.56
N LYS A 119 15.56 12.10 9.76
CA LYS A 119 16.06 10.83 10.30
C LYS A 119 14.96 9.79 10.40
N GLU A 120 13.84 10.13 11.02
CA GLU A 120 12.74 9.18 11.24
C GLU A 120 12.08 8.71 9.93
N TYR A 121 11.72 9.64 9.05
CA TYR A 121 10.95 9.33 7.85
C TYR A 121 11.81 9.02 6.65
N HIS A 122 13.03 9.55 6.51
CA HIS A 122 13.90 9.24 5.36
C HIS A 122 14.86 8.09 5.68
N ILE A 123 15.52 8.12 6.85
CA ILE A 123 16.60 7.18 7.20
C ILE A 123 16.06 5.92 7.90
N ASP A 124 15.17 6.07 8.88
CA ASP A 124 14.67 4.96 9.72
C ASP A 124 13.42 4.28 9.13
N TRP A 125 12.89 4.82 8.03
CA TRP A 125 11.74 4.31 7.28
C TRP A 125 10.43 4.23 8.09
N TYR A 126 10.24 5.11 9.08
CA TYR A 126 8.98 5.17 9.82
C TYR A 126 7.86 5.84 9.01
N SER A 127 6.68 5.22 9.02
CA SER A 127 5.45 5.83 8.55
C SER A 127 4.89 6.82 9.58
N PRO A 128 4.42 8.01 9.16
CA PRO A 128 3.69 8.92 10.05
C PRO A 128 2.27 8.43 10.38
N LEU A 129 1.74 7.45 9.63
CA LEU A 129 0.43 6.86 9.84
C LEU A 129 0.52 5.50 10.53
N LYS A 130 -0.51 5.18 11.32
CA LYS A 130 -0.78 3.83 11.81
C LYS A 130 -1.03 2.86 10.66
N ARG A 131 -0.53 1.63 10.80
CA ARG A 131 -0.64 0.56 9.80
C ARG A 131 -2.09 0.29 9.37
N GLN A 132 -3.01 0.23 10.34
CA GLN A 132 -4.43 -0.01 10.05
C GLN A 132 -5.03 1.04 9.12
N LYS A 133 -4.65 2.31 9.28
CA LYS A 133 -5.11 3.41 8.43
C LYS A 133 -4.56 3.31 7.00
N ILE A 134 -3.32 2.85 6.85
CA ILE A 134 -2.71 2.57 5.54
C ILE A 134 -3.48 1.46 4.83
N VAL A 135 -3.65 0.31 5.49
CA VAL A 135 -4.39 -0.84 4.95
C VAL A 135 -5.80 -0.42 4.56
N TRP A 136 -6.50 0.29 5.45
CA TRP A 136 -7.86 0.76 5.21
C TRP A 136 -7.95 1.71 4.02
N LYS A 137 -7.03 2.68 3.91
CA LYS A 137 -7.03 3.61 2.78
C LYS A 137 -6.73 2.92 1.45
N VAL A 138 -5.78 1.99 1.41
CA VAL A 138 -5.48 1.22 0.19
C VAL A 138 -6.64 0.32 -0.19
N LEU A 139 -7.31 -0.30 0.79
CA LEU A 139 -8.44 -1.17 0.54
C LEU A 139 -9.65 -0.39 0.00
N TRP A 140 -10.05 0.70 0.66
CA TRP A 140 -11.28 1.44 0.34
C TRP A 140 -11.07 2.56 -0.69
N ARG A 141 -10.07 3.42 -0.51
CA ARG A 141 -9.90 4.62 -1.36
C ARG A 141 -9.21 4.30 -2.69
N HIS A 142 -8.41 3.24 -2.76
CA HIS A 142 -7.69 2.84 -3.97
C HIS A 142 -8.34 1.65 -4.70
N GLY A 143 -9.60 1.31 -4.39
CA GLY A 143 -10.41 0.39 -5.19
C GLY A 143 -10.10 -1.10 -5.05
N PHE A 144 -9.11 -1.50 -4.22
CA PHE A 144 -8.77 -2.91 -4.00
C PHE A 144 -9.92 -3.73 -3.40
N LEU A 145 -10.81 -3.09 -2.61
CA LEU A 145 -12.00 -3.74 -2.08
C LEU A 145 -12.96 -4.19 -3.19
N GLY A 146 -13.18 -3.36 -4.20
CA GLY A 146 -14.06 -3.70 -5.32
C GLY A 146 -13.55 -4.94 -6.07
N LEU A 147 -12.24 -4.99 -6.32
CA LEU A 147 -11.58 -6.17 -6.91
C LEU A 147 -11.73 -7.41 -6.03
N LEU A 148 -11.52 -7.28 -4.72
CA LEU A 148 -11.67 -8.38 -3.77
C LEU A 148 -13.10 -8.93 -3.77
N ILE A 149 -14.10 -8.05 -3.69
CA ILE A 149 -15.51 -8.44 -3.71
C ILE A 149 -15.84 -9.19 -5.01
N ALA A 150 -15.39 -8.70 -6.16
CA ALA A 150 -15.61 -9.36 -7.44
C ALA A 150 -15.02 -10.78 -7.46
N ILE A 151 -13.79 -10.96 -6.98
CA ILE A 151 -13.15 -12.28 -6.86
C ILE A 151 -13.95 -13.18 -5.92
N LEU A 152 -14.31 -12.69 -4.73
CA LEU A 152 -15.00 -13.47 -3.70
C LEU A 152 -16.40 -13.93 -4.16
N VAL A 153 -17.13 -13.09 -4.90
CA VAL A 153 -18.45 -13.47 -5.44
C VAL A 153 -18.32 -14.65 -6.40
N VAL A 154 -17.39 -14.59 -7.36
CA VAL A 154 -17.17 -15.70 -8.32
C VAL A 154 -16.60 -16.92 -7.60
N TRP A 155 -15.68 -16.73 -6.67
CA TRP A 155 -15.09 -17.78 -5.85
C TRP A 155 -16.16 -18.53 -5.04
N SER A 156 -17.05 -17.81 -4.36
CA SER A 156 -18.14 -18.40 -3.57
C SER A 156 -19.18 -19.09 -4.44
N TYR A 157 -19.41 -18.62 -5.66
CA TYR A 157 -20.29 -19.28 -6.62
C TYR A 157 -19.70 -20.63 -7.04
N VAL A 158 -18.47 -20.65 -7.56
CA VAL A 158 -17.79 -21.88 -8.02
C VAL A 158 -17.61 -22.88 -6.88
N ALA A 159 -17.26 -22.42 -5.67
CA ALA A 159 -17.06 -23.29 -4.52
C ALA A 159 -18.27 -24.20 -4.23
N ARG A 160 -19.51 -23.75 -4.51
CA ARG A 160 -20.73 -24.53 -4.25
C ARG A 160 -20.87 -25.78 -5.12
N PHE A 161 -20.18 -25.83 -6.25
CA PHE A 161 -20.28 -26.92 -7.23
C PHE A 161 -19.07 -27.85 -7.19
N LEU A 162 -18.10 -27.60 -6.31
CA LEU A 162 -16.91 -28.44 -6.20
C LEU A 162 -17.19 -29.73 -5.44
N ASP A 163 -16.59 -30.81 -5.91
CA ASP A 163 -16.54 -32.06 -5.18
C ASP A 163 -15.48 -31.99 -4.06
N TYR A 164 -15.94 -31.81 -2.82
CA TYR A 164 -15.08 -31.75 -1.65
C TYR A 164 -14.45 -33.09 -1.24
N CYS A 165 -14.84 -34.20 -1.87
CA CYS A 165 -14.15 -35.48 -1.72
C CYS A 165 -12.84 -35.53 -2.51
N ASP A 166 -12.64 -34.64 -3.50
CA ASP A 166 -11.39 -34.54 -4.23
C ASP A 166 -10.30 -33.85 -3.38
N ILE A 167 -9.20 -34.57 -3.16
CA ILE A 167 -8.05 -34.07 -2.41
C ILE A 167 -7.38 -32.85 -3.05
N PHE A 168 -7.47 -32.71 -4.38
CA PHE A 168 -6.86 -31.58 -5.09
C PHE A 168 -7.50 -30.24 -4.74
N VAL A 169 -8.81 -30.21 -4.44
CA VAL A 169 -9.52 -29.01 -3.97
C VAL A 169 -8.86 -28.46 -2.71
N TRP A 170 -8.56 -29.35 -1.76
CA TRP A 170 -7.93 -29.02 -0.49
C TRP A 170 -6.46 -28.64 -0.64
N ILE A 171 -5.70 -29.35 -1.49
CA ILE A 171 -4.29 -29.02 -1.77
C ILE A 171 -4.17 -27.61 -2.34
N ILE A 172 -5.01 -27.26 -3.33
CA ILE A 172 -5.03 -25.92 -3.94
C ILE A 172 -5.35 -24.86 -2.88
N LEU A 173 -6.39 -25.09 -2.07
CA LEU A 173 -6.80 -24.17 -1.01
C LEU A 173 -5.69 -23.96 0.04
N LEU A 174 -5.02 -25.03 0.47
CA LEU A 174 -3.95 -24.94 1.46
C LEU A 174 -2.69 -24.25 0.90
N LEU A 175 -2.25 -24.60 -0.30
CA LEU A 175 -1.06 -24.01 -0.90
C LEU A 175 -1.24 -22.52 -1.18
N ILE A 176 -2.34 -22.17 -1.85
CA ILE A 176 -2.57 -20.79 -2.25
C ILE A 176 -3.10 -19.96 -1.07
N GLY A 177 -4.03 -20.51 -0.29
CA GLY A 177 -4.54 -19.87 0.92
C GLY A 177 -3.44 -19.66 1.97
N GLY A 178 -2.55 -20.64 2.15
CA GLY A 178 -1.36 -20.50 3.00
C GLY A 178 -0.41 -19.40 2.50
N SER A 179 -0.21 -19.30 1.19
CA SER A 179 0.60 -18.24 0.57
C SER A 179 -0.03 -16.85 0.77
N VAL A 180 -1.34 -16.73 0.58
CA VAL A 180 -2.11 -15.49 0.86
C VAL A 180 -2.00 -15.12 2.33
N PHE A 181 -2.18 -16.08 3.24
CA PHE A 181 -2.06 -15.86 4.67
C PHE A 181 -0.66 -15.37 5.05
N TYR A 182 0.40 -16.03 4.56
CA TYR A 182 1.78 -15.61 4.79
C TYR A 182 2.05 -14.19 4.28
N LEU A 183 1.56 -13.86 3.08
CA LEU A 183 1.67 -12.53 2.51
C LEU A 183 0.95 -11.49 3.37
N LEU A 184 -0.28 -11.75 3.79
CA LEU A 184 -1.03 -10.83 4.65
C LEU A 184 -0.36 -10.69 6.02
N GLN A 185 0.14 -11.77 6.61
CA GLN A 185 0.91 -11.72 7.86
C GLN A 185 2.17 -10.85 7.69
N SER A 186 2.86 -10.92 6.55
CA SER A 186 4.04 -10.09 6.27
C SER A 186 3.74 -8.59 6.30
N LEU A 187 2.50 -8.18 5.99
CA LEU A 187 2.05 -6.80 6.08
C LEU A 187 1.96 -6.33 7.54
N PHE A 188 1.68 -7.26 8.46
CA PHE A 188 1.65 -7.00 9.90
C PHE A 188 2.98 -7.25 10.60
N SER A 189 4.00 -7.70 9.89
CA SER A 189 5.35 -7.80 10.43
C SER A 189 6.03 -6.42 10.48
N GLU A 190 6.66 -6.09 11.60
CA GLU A 190 7.41 -4.84 11.77
C GLU A 190 8.64 -4.74 10.87
N THR A 191 9.08 -5.84 10.27
CA THR A 191 10.22 -5.88 9.35
C THR A 191 10.00 -5.01 8.12
N TYR A 192 8.74 -4.86 7.65
CA TYR A 192 8.42 -4.16 6.41
C TYR A 192 7.54 -2.91 6.59
N PHE A 193 6.79 -2.82 7.69
CA PHE A 193 5.92 -1.67 8.00
C PHE A 193 6.22 -1.13 9.39
N LYS A 194 7.28 -0.32 9.51
CA LYS A 194 7.54 0.44 10.72
C LYS A 194 6.55 1.61 10.80
N CYS A 195 5.52 1.47 11.61
CA CYS A 195 4.52 2.50 11.84
C CYS A 195 4.60 2.97 13.29
N ARG A 196 4.38 4.25 13.56
CA ARG A 196 4.25 4.72 14.95
C ARG A 196 2.95 4.23 15.58
N VAL A 197 3.00 4.06 16.90
CA VAL A 197 1.83 3.82 17.76
C VAL A 197 1.00 5.10 17.95
N VAL A 198 1.66 6.26 17.96
CA VAL A 198 1.02 7.58 18.06
C VAL A 198 0.93 8.19 16.67
N GLU A 199 -0.29 8.43 16.22
CA GLU A 199 -0.57 9.06 14.94
C GLU A 199 -0.29 10.55 15.06
N GLU A 200 0.56 11.09 14.19
CA GLU A 200 0.61 12.53 14.04
C GLU A 200 -0.65 12.94 13.29
N SER A 201 -1.44 13.83 13.88
CA SER A 201 -2.64 14.38 13.25
C SER A 201 -2.21 15.20 12.04
N ILE A 202 -2.13 14.54 10.89
CA ILE A 202 -2.02 15.22 9.60
C ILE A 202 -3.43 15.75 9.26
N GLU A 203 -3.96 16.66 10.08
CA GLU A 203 -5.19 17.40 9.76
C GLU A 203 -4.92 18.29 8.55
N GLY A 204 -5.82 18.25 7.55
CA GLY A 204 -5.67 18.95 6.27
C GLY A 204 -5.30 18.07 5.06
N LEU A 205 -5.63 16.77 5.09
CA LEU A 205 -5.43 15.82 3.97
C LEU A 205 -6.64 14.89 3.76
N GLU A 206 -7.82 15.31 4.24
CA GLU A 206 -9.08 14.67 3.89
C GLU A 206 -9.60 15.16 2.55
#